data_AF-A0A365TBE2-F1
#
_entry.id   AF-A0A365TBE2-F1
#
_cell.length_a   1.000
_cell.length_b   1.000
_cell.length_c   1.000
_cell.angle_alpha   90.00
_cell.angle_beta   90.00
_cell.angle_gamma   90.00
#
_symmetry.space_group_name_H-M   'P 1'
#
loop_
_entity.id
_entity.type
_entity.pdbx_description
1 polymer ?
#
loop_
_entity_poly.entity_id
_entity_poly.type
_entity_poly.pdbx_seq_one_letter_code
_entity_poly.pdbx_strand_id
1 'polypeptide(L)' 'MPHSIWNRETLLDITVNLVPLFILLFFTVMFAVWTPWTGEPLIYAMMHVLTVLPLFLLALLTYIAAQYL' A
#
# COMPACT_ATOMS: atom_id res chain seq x y z
N MET A 1 32.76 13.74 -6.47
CA MET A 1 32.87 12.26 -6.45
C MET A 1 31.65 11.73 -7.18
N PRO A 2 31.76 10.82 -8.16
CA PRO A 2 30.59 10.30 -8.84
C PRO A 2 29.92 9.29 -7.90
N HIS A 3 29.02 9.77 -7.04
CA HIS A 3 28.13 8.91 -6.28
C HIS A 3 27.20 8.25 -7.28
N SER A 4 27.24 6.92 -7.35
CA SER A 4 26.38 6.16 -8.25
C SER A 4 24.95 6.61 -8.06
N ILE A 5 24.31 6.99 -9.15
CA ILE A 5 22.92 7.43 -9.36
C ILE A 5 21.83 6.54 -8.73
N TRP A 6 22.19 5.45 -8.05
CA TRP A 6 21.34 4.73 -7.11
C TRP A 6 21.49 5.32 -5.72
N ASN A 7 20.61 6.28 -5.38
CA ASN A 7 20.48 6.75 -4.01
C ASN A 7 20.01 5.58 -3.14
N ARG A 8 20.92 5.01 -2.34
CA ARG A 8 20.63 3.93 -1.38
C ARG A 8 19.44 4.28 -0.48
N GLU A 9 19.26 5.56 -0.20
CA GLU A 9 18.11 6.11 0.54
C GLU A 9 16.79 5.87 -0.19
N THR A 10 16.71 6.16 -1.49
CA THR A 10 15.51 5.92 -2.30
C THR A 10 15.17 4.43 -2.40
N LEU A 11 16.19 3.57 -2.56
CA LEU A 11 16.01 2.11 -2.52
C LEU A 11 15.48 1.63 -1.17
N LEU A 12 15.97 2.22 -0.07
CA LEU A 12 15.51 1.93 1.28
C LEU A 12 14.06 2.37 1.45
N ASP A 13 13.68 3.56 0.99
CA ASP A 13 12.31 4.08 1.09
C ASP A 13 11.30 3.18 0.38
N ILE A 14 11.60 2.76 -0.84
CA ILE A 14 10.75 1.83 -1.60
C ILE A 14 10.62 0.50 -0.86
N THR A 15 11.74 -0.04 -0.37
CA THR A 15 11.75 -1.32 0.35
C THR A 15 10.96 -1.26 1.65
N VAL A 16 11.09 -0.16 2.41
CA VAL A 16 10.34 0.06 3.66
C VAL A 16 8.85 0.22 3.37
N ASN A 17 8.45 0.84 2.26
CA ASN A 17 7.05 0.99 1.85
C ASN A 17 6.41 -0.32 1.33
N LEU A 18 7.20 -1.28 0.85
CA LEU A 18 6.67 -2.57 0.38
C LEU A 18 6.04 -3.40 1.50
N VAL A 19 6.56 -3.33 2.73
CA VAL A 19 6.01 -4.05 3.88
C VAL A 19 4.57 -3.61 4.21
N PRO A 20 4.29 -2.32 4.46
CA PRO A 20 2.92 -1.84 4.66
C PRO A 20 2.02 -2.08 3.43
N LEU A 21 2.54 -1.96 2.21
CA LEU A 21 1.77 -2.31 0.99
C LEU A 21 1.32 -3.76 0.99
N PHE A 22 2.22 -4.70 1.31
CA PHE A 22 1.90 -6.11 1.37
C PHE A 22 0.85 -6.41 2.44
N ILE A 23 1.00 -5.83 3.64
CA ILE A 23 0.03 -6.00 4.73
C ILE A 23 -1.35 -5.47 4.33
N LEU A 24 -1.42 -4.27 3.76
CA LEU A 24 -2.68 -3.68 3.30
C LEU A 24 -3.34 -4.50 2.19
N LEU A 25 -2.54 -4.99 1.23
CA LEU A 25 -3.04 -5.85 0.16
C LEU A 25 -3.61 -7.16 0.71
N PHE A 26 -2.87 -7.81 1.63
CA PHE A 26 -3.29 -9.03 2.28
C PHE A 26 -4.65 -8.86 2.98
N PHE A 27 -4.79 -7.85 3.83
CA PHE A 27 -6.04 -7.62 4.56
C PHE A 27 -7.18 -7.17 3.65
N THR A 28 -6.91 -6.36 2.63
CA THR A 28 -7.91 -5.97 1.63
C THR A 28 -8.50 -7.19 0.94
N VAL A 29 -7.64 -8.09 0.45
CA VAL A 29 -8.09 -9.34 -0.20
C VAL A 29 -8.79 -10.25 0.80
N MET A 30 -8.24 -10.38 2.00
CA MET A 30 -8.83 -11.21 3.05
C MET A 30 -10.25 -10.78 3.38
N PHE A 31 -10.47 -9.48 3.59
CA PHE A 31 -11.79 -8.94 3.90
C PHE A 31 -12.73 -9.02 2.70
N ALA A 32 -12.25 -8.81 1.47
CA ALA A 32 -13.09 -8.96 0.29
C ALA A 32 -13.59 -10.41 0.09
N VAL A 33 -12.77 -11.42 0.42
CA VAL A 33 -13.09 -12.83 0.16
C VAL A 33 -13.81 -13.51 1.32
N TRP A 34 -13.38 -13.27 2.57
CA TRP A 34 -13.87 -14.01 3.74
C TRP A 34 -14.92 -13.27 4.58
N THR A 35 -15.28 -12.03 4.23
CA THR A 35 -16.37 -11.34 4.93
C THR A 35 -17.72 -11.97 4.56
N PRO A 36 -18.61 -12.27 5.52
CA PRO A 36 -19.92 -12.89 5.24
C PRO A 36 -20.94 -11.95 4.57
N TRP A 37 -20.62 -10.65 4.39
CA TRP A 37 -21.45 -9.62 3.73
C TRP A 37 -22.90 -9.47 4.22
N THR A 38 -23.22 -9.94 5.42
CA THR A 38 -24.59 -9.97 5.97
C THR A 38 -24.93 -8.84 6.95
N GLY A 39 -23.98 -7.96 7.27
CA GLY A 39 -24.12 -6.82 8.18
C GLY A 39 -24.48 -5.50 7.51
N GLU A 40 -24.28 -4.39 8.25
CA GLU A 40 -24.62 -3.04 7.80
C GLU A 40 -23.66 -2.56 6.68
N PRO A 41 -24.18 -2.09 5.52
CA PRO A 41 -23.35 -1.75 4.36
C PRO A 41 -22.33 -0.63 4.59
N LEU A 42 -22.66 0.40 5.38
CA LEU A 42 -21.74 1.50 5.67
C LEU A 42 -20.52 1.00 6.46
N ILE A 43 -20.69 0.09 7.42
CA ILE A 43 -19.57 -0.51 8.16
C ILE A 43 -18.60 -1.23 7.20
N TYR A 44 -19.12 -2.03 6.26
CA TYR A 44 -18.27 -2.72 5.28
C TYR A 44 -17.59 -1.76 4.31
N ALA A 45 -18.32 -0.73 3.87
CA ALA A 45 -17.75 0.31 3.03
C ALA A 45 -16.62 1.04 3.75
N MET A 46 -16.80 1.42 5.02
CA MET A 46 -15.76 2.07 5.83
C MET A 46 -14.54 1.17 6.01
N MET A 47 -14.72 -0.11 6.33
CA MET A 47 -13.62 -1.08 6.45
C MET A 47 -12.80 -1.16 5.15
N HIS A 48 -13.47 -1.23 3.99
CA HIS A 48 -12.79 -1.27 2.71
C HIS A 48 -12.13 0.08 2.37
N VAL A 49 -12.79 1.21 2.64
CA VAL A 49 -12.17 2.53 2.44
C VAL A 49 -10.90 2.67 3.28
N LEU A 50 -10.92 2.25 4.54
CA LEU A 50 -9.77 2.32 5.45
C LEU A 50 -8.60 1.40 5.06
N THR A 51 -8.82 0.40 4.22
CA THR A 51 -7.78 -0.53 3.76
C THR A 51 -7.32 -0.21 2.34
N VAL A 52 -8.28 -0.01 1.43
CA VAL A 52 -8.07 0.26 0.01
C VAL A 52 -7.50 1.65 -0.24
N LEU A 53 -8.00 2.69 0.44
CA LEU A 53 -7.50 4.05 0.24
C LEU A 53 -6.00 4.18 0.57
N PRO A 54 -5.52 3.79 1.77
CA PRO A 54 -4.09 3.86 2.05
C PRO A 54 -3.27 2.91 1.18
N LEU A 55 -3.81 1.76 0.76
CA LEU A 55 -3.14 0.87 -0.20
C LEU A 55 -2.83 1.61 -1.50
N PHE A 56 -3.82 2.27 -2.10
CA PHE A 56 -3.64 3.02 -3.34
C PHE A 56 -2.74 4.23 -3.18
N LEU A 57 -2.93 5.02 -2.12
CA LEU A 57 -2.10 6.20 -1.87
C LEU A 57 -0.63 5.83 -1.65
N LEU A 58 -0.37 4.81 -0.84
CA LEU A 58 0.98 4.34 -0.58
C LEU A 58 1.62 3.71 -1.82
N ALA A 59 0.84 3.00 -2.64
CA ALA A 59 1.34 2.42 -3.88
C ALA A 59 1.73 3.52 -4.87
N LEU A 60 0.90 4.57 -4.96
CA LEU A 60 1.19 5.75 -5.76
C LEU A 60 2.45 6.46 -5.28
N LEU A 61 2.58 6.73 -3.97
CA LEU A 61 3.77 7.36 -3.40
C LEU A 61 5.03 6.53 -3.64
N THR A 62 4.94 5.20 -3.49
CA THR A 62 6.05 4.28 -3.72
C THR A 62 6.46 4.25 -5.19
N TYR A 63 5.48 4.24 -6.10
CA TYR A 63 5.73 4.31 -7.54
C TYR A 63 6.40 5.62 -7.94
N ILE A 64 5.88 6.74 -7.43
CA ILE A 64 6.44 8.07 -7.66
C ILE A 64 7.88 8.13 -7.14
N ALA A 65 8.15 7.63 -5.92
CA ALA A 65 9.49 7.55 -5.36
C ALA A 65 10.44 6.71 -6.22
N ALA A 66 9.94 5.62 -6.82
CA ALA A 66 10.70 4.78 -7.74
C ALA A 66 10.96 5.45 -9.10
N GLN A 67 10.06 6.29 -9.59
CA GLN A 67 10.22 7.01 -10.84
C GLN A 67 11.22 8.19 -10.73
N TYR A 68 11.49 8.67 -9.52
CA TYR A 68 12.53 9.68 -9.26
C TYR A 68 13.96 9.09 -9.14
N LEU A 69 14.16 7.80 -9.47
CA LEU A 69 15.46 7.13 -9.70
C LEU A 69 15.99 7.38 -11.11
#